data_AF-A3ZLZ2-F1
#
_entry.id   AF-A3ZLZ2-F1
#
_cell.length_a   1.000
_cell.length_b   1.000
_cell.length_c   1.000
_cell.angle_alpha   90.00
_cell.angle_beta   90.00
_cell.angle_gamma   90.00
#
_symmetry.space_group_name_H-M   'P 1'
#
loop_
_entity.id
_entity.type
_entity.pdbx_description
1 polymer ?
#
loop_
_entity_poly.entity_id
_entity_poly.type
_entity_poly.pdbx_seq_one_letter_code
_entity_poly.pdbx_strand_id
1 'polypeptide(L)'
;MRFCLTILGIALLASVAAARDIYVDNIRGDDHHIGTMPELGVNADGPVRSIAKALRVARKGDHIVLKNTGVAYRESITFQAAHHSGFPGSPFVLEGNGATLDGAALVPVDAWEVVGDDLYRFSPWRKAFNILFMDDKPLEKAAIRTKEDLAAMQPLEWALFDDHIYFKSEKNLGLGGYRLTYTGLTVGITLYDVRYLEIRDLIVQGFQLDGINAHDNAFEVGLKRITARGNGRSGVSIGGASRVDVTGALLGNNGVAQLRSEGYCQVSIKQSDLLDNTAPSIQREGGKVEVDGKPYQPQPAAEVQQASAEEEIETYMPVNYLEKVLSHLDVTTK
;
A
#
# COMPACT_ATOMS: atom_id res chain seq x y z
N MET A 1 38.98 13.99 -50.92
CA MET A 1 37.99 12.89 -51.03
C MET A 1 38.19 11.72 -50.05
N ARG A 2 39.16 11.75 -49.10
CA ARG A 2 39.30 10.71 -48.07
C ARG A 2 38.73 11.08 -46.68
N PHE A 3 38.32 12.33 -46.48
CA PHE A 3 37.73 12.80 -45.22
C PHE A 3 36.19 12.70 -45.15
N CYS A 4 35.50 12.51 -46.28
CA CYS A 4 34.04 12.33 -46.29
C CYS A 4 33.59 10.90 -46.02
N LEU A 5 34.48 9.91 -46.12
CA LEU A 5 34.17 8.49 -45.90
C LEU A 5 34.19 8.09 -44.41
N THR A 6 34.83 8.88 -43.54
CA THR A 6 34.88 8.59 -42.10
C THR A 6 33.65 9.08 -41.34
N ILE A 7 32.94 10.10 -41.84
CA ILE A 7 31.73 10.64 -41.21
C ILE A 7 30.50 9.75 -41.51
N LEU A 8 30.50 9.03 -42.63
CA LEU A 8 29.41 8.11 -42.99
C LEU A 8 29.46 6.78 -42.21
N GLY A 9 30.63 6.42 -41.66
CA GLY A 9 30.81 5.20 -40.85
C GLY A 9 30.34 5.33 -39.39
N ILE A 10 30.24 6.55 -38.85
CA ILE A 10 29.80 6.79 -37.46
C ILE A 10 28.26 6.94 -37.38
N ALA A 11 27.59 7.26 -38.49
CA ALA A 11 26.14 7.41 -38.54
C ALA A 11 25.36 6.07 -38.62
N LEU A 12 26.02 4.94 -38.87
CA LEU A 12 25.36 3.62 -39.02
C LEU A 12 25.33 2.75 -37.76
N LEU A 13 25.89 3.22 -36.63
CA LEU A 13 25.89 2.49 -35.34
C LEU A 13 25.02 3.14 -34.27
N ALA A 14 24.33 4.23 -34.58
CA ALA A 14 23.21 4.70 -33.77
C ALA A 14 21.99 3.79 -34.05
N SER A 15 22.05 2.53 -33.60
CA SER A 15 20.82 1.81 -33.32
C SER A 15 20.12 2.66 -32.28
N VAL A 16 19.08 3.39 -32.71
CA VAL A 16 18.12 4.00 -31.81
C VAL A 16 17.62 2.81 -31.00
N ALA A 17 18.14 2.62 -29.79
CA ALA A 17 17.71 1.58 -28.89
C ALA A 17 16.29 1.98 -28.49
N ALA A 18 15.33 1.59 -29.31
CA ALA A 18 13.93 1.81 -29.04
C ALA A 18 13.62 1.08 -27.73
N ALA A 19 12.99 1.79 -26.80
CA ALA A 19 12.39 1.21 -25.62
C ALA A 19 11.54 0.01 -26.06
N ARG A 20 11.80 -1.16 -25.49
CA ARG A 20 11.09 -2.39 -25.85
C ARG A 20 9.96 -2.61 -24.86
N ASP A 21 8.86 -3.14 -25.36
CA ASP A 21 7.80 -3.70 -24.53
C ASP A 21 8.21 -5.10 -24.03
N ILE A 22 7.95 -5.37 -22.76
CA ILE A 22 8.14 -6.65 -22.09
C ILE A 22 6.81 -7.03 -21.46
N TYR A 23 6.13 -8.00 -22.05
CA TYR A 23 4.79 -8.42 -21.63
C TYR A 23 4.86 -9.45 -20.50
N VAL A 24 3.99 -9.28 -19.50
CA VAL A 24 3.88 -10.16 -18.35
C VAL A 24 2.45 -10.69 -18.23
N ASP A 25 2.30 -12.01 -18.07
CA ASP A 25 1.02 -12.69 -17.85
C ASP A 25 1.22 -13.76 -16.76
N ASN A 26 0.72 -13.51 -15.54
CA ASN A 26 0.87 -14.44 -14.41
C ASN A 26 0.08 -15.75 -14.54
N ILE A 27 -0.79 -15.90 -15.54
CA ILE A 27 -1.55 -17.13 -15.78
C ILE A 27 -0.94 -17.93 -16.93
N ARG A 28 -0.62 -17.29 -18.06
CA ARG A 28 -0.18 -17.96 -19.29
C ARG A 28 1.28 -17.78 -19.63
N GLY A 29 1.99 -16.87 -18.96
CA GLY A 29 3.39 -16.60 -19.20
C GLY A 29 4.32 -17.72 -18.73
N ASP A 30 5.53 -17.70 -19.26
CA ASP A 30 6.62 -18.58 -18.84
C ASP A 30 7.91 -17.76 -18.66
N ASP A 31 8.57 -17.91 -17.52
CA ASP A 31 9.82 -17.19 -17.23
C ASP A 31 11.04 -17.71 -18.03
N HIS A 32 10.88 -18.76 -18.84
CA HIS A 32 11.84 -19.13 -19.87
C HIS A 32 11.80 -18.18 -21.09
N HIS A 33 10.67 -17.49 -21.32
CA HIS A 33 10.53 -16.49 -22.38
C HIS A 33 11.33 -15.21 -22.09
N ILE A 34 11.37 -14.32 -23.08
CA ILE A 34 11.96 -12.98 -22.97
C ILE A 34 10.91 -11.86 -22.99
N GLY A 35 9.63 -12.19 -23.19
CA GLY A 35 8.53 -11.24 -23.04
C GLY A 35 8.32 -10.32 -24.24
N THR A 36 8.86 -10.64 -25.42
CA THR A 36 8.75 -9.74 -26.59
C THR A 36 7.39 -9.77 -27.27
N MET A 37 6.54 -10.73 -26.91
CA MET A 37 5.20 -10.93 -27.47
C MET A 37 4.16 -11.02 -26.36
N PRO A 38 2.96 -10.42 -26.54
CA PRO A 38 1.90 -10.44 -25.51
C PRO A 38 1.19 -11.79 -25.39
N GLU A 39 1.27 -12.63 -26.42
CA GLU A 39 0.69 -13.97 -26.45
C GLU A 39 1.75 -14.94 -27.00
N LEU A 40 1.56 -16.24 -26.75
CA LEU A 40 2.49 -17.27 -27.23
C LEU A 40 2.55 -17.27 -28.76
N GLY A 41 3.73 -16.96 -29.29
CA GLY A 41 3.99 -16.92 -30.73
C GLY A 41 4.42 -18.26 -31.32
N VAL A 42 4.50 -18.31 -32.65
CA VAL A 42 4.93 -19.49 -33.41
C VAL A 42 6.36 -19.93 -33.07
N ASN A 43 7.20 -19.02 -32.60
CA ASN A 43 8.59 -19.27 -32.23
C ASN A 43 8.79 -19.68 -30.75
N ALA A 44 7.71 -20.06 -30.04
CA ALA A 44 7.74 -20.41 -28.62
C ALA A 44 8.32 -19.29 -27.71
N ASP A 45 8.18 -18.03 -28.11
CA ASP A 45 8.35 -16.86 -27.25
C ASP A 45 6.97 -16.26 -26.98
N GLY A 46 6.81 -15.65 -25.82
CA GLY A 46 5.55 -15.16 -25.32
C GLY A 46 5.77 -14.27 -24.09
N PRO A 47 4.71 -13.95 -23.33
CA PRO A 47 4.87 -13.17 -22.13
C PRO A 47 5.71 -13.94 -21.10
N VAL A 48 6.45 -13.21 -20.28
CA VAL A 48 7.05 -13.79 -19.07
C VAL A 48 5.97 -13.95 -18.01
N ARG A 49 6.18 -14.85 -17.04
CA ARG A 49 5.17 -15.12 -16.01
C ARG A 49 5.22 -14.10 -14.87
N SER A 50 6.43 -13.70 -14.49
CA SER A 50 6.68 -12.89 -13.30
C SER A 50 7.20 -11.48 -13.64
N ILE A 51 6.86 -10.53 -12.78
CA ILE A 51 7.39 -9.16 -12.88
C ILE A 51 8.90 -9.18 -12.59
N ALA A 52 9.34 -10.02 -11.64
CA ALA A 52 10.76 -10.21 -11.35
C ALA A 52 11.57 -10.67 -12.56
N LYS A 53 11.02 -11.56 -13.39
CA LYS A 53 11.67 -11.96 -14.66
C LYS A 53 11.71 -10.80 -15.64
N ALA A 54 10.61 -10.05 -15.79
CA ALA A 54 10.56 -8.89 -16.68
C ALA A 54 11.65 -7.87 -16.34
N LEU A 55 11.78 -7.51 -15.05
CA LEU A 55 12.83 -6.62 -14.56
C LEU A 55 14.24 -7.14 -14.87
N ARG A 56 14.47 -8.45 -14.73
CA ARG A 56 15.78 -9.06 -15.02
C ARG A 56 16.21 -8.94 -16.48
N VAL A 57 15.26 -8.98 -17.43
CA VAL A 57 15.57 -8.91 -18.87
C VAL A 57 15.36 -7.53 -19.47
N ALA A 58 14.74 -6.63 -18.72
CA ALA A 58 14.59 -5.24 -19.07
C ALA A 58 15.94 -4.56 -19.23
N ARG A 59 15.95 -3.43 -19.93
CA ARG A 59 17.07 -2.53 -20.06
C ARG A 59 16.60 -1.13 -19.76
N LYS A 60 17.56 -0.22 -19.64
CA LYS A 60 17.31 1.20 -19.41
C LYS A 60 16.29 1.75 -20.43
N GLY A 61 15.22 2.35 -19.94
CA GLY A 61 14.14 2.93 -20.74
C GLY A 61 13.12 1.92 -21.31
N ASP A 62 13.22 0.62 -21.03
CA ASP A 62 12.21 -0.36 -21.45
C ASP A 62 10.85 -0.14 -20.76
N HIS A 63 9.84 -0.80 -21.29
CA HIS A 63 8.46 -0.73 -20.85
C HIS A 63 7.96 -2.12 -20.46
N ILE A 64 7.61 -2.34 -19.21
CA ILE A 64 7.00 -3.58 -18.72
C ILE A 64 5.48 -3.40 -18.75
N VAL A 65 4.78 -4.30 -19.43
CA VAL A 65 3.33 -4.28 -19.62
C VAL A 65 2.70 -5.47 -18.91
N LEU A 66 1.98 -5.22 -17.82
CA LEU A 66 1.28 -6.27 -17.09
C LEU A 66 -0.06 -6.56 -17.74
N LYS A 67 -0.39 -7.84 -17.90
CA LYS A 67 -1.74 -8.26 -18.22
C LYS A 67 -2.58 -8.28 -16.94
N ASN A 68 -3.72 -7.60 -16.98
CA ASN A 68 -4.72 -7.73 -15.93
C ASN A 68 -5.52 -9.01 -16.17
N THR A 69 -5.21 -10.06 -15.42
CA THR A 69 -5.84 -11.37 -15.52
C THR A 69 -6.97 -11.56 -14.51
N GLY A 70 -7.24 -10.57 -13.66
CA GLY A 70 -8.10 -10.71 -12.48
C GLY A 70 -7.46 -11.50 -11.32
N VAL A 71 -6.27 -12.10 -11.53
CA VAL A 71 -5.50 -12.79 -10.49
C VAL A 71 -4.31 -11.91 -10.10
N ALA A 72 -4.10 -11.73 -8.80
CA ALA A 72 -3.01 -10.89 -8.31
C ALA A 72 -1.62 -11.45 -8.63
N TYR A 73 -0.68 -10.55 -8.93
CA TYR A 73 0.75 -10.82 -8.92
C TYR A 73 1.22 -10.85 -7.46
N ARG A 74 1.71 -12.00 -6.99
CA ARG A 74 2.15 -12.19 -5.59
C ARG A 74 3.67 -12.17 -5.48
N GLU A 75 4.23 -10.97 -5.61
CA GLU A 75 5.68 -10.75 -5.65
C GLU A 75 6.06 -9.49 -4.86
N SER A 76 7.30 -9.43 -4.40
CA SER A 76 7.97 -8.18 -4.03
C SER A 76 8.97 -7.83 -5.12
N ILE A 77 8.91 -6.61 -5.65
CA ILE A 77 9.74 -6.18 -6.79
C ILE A 77 10.63 -5.00 -6.42
N THR A 78 11.75 -4.86 -7.14
CA THR A 78 12.72 -3.81 -6.88
C THR A 78 13.19 -3.17 -8.19
N PHE A 79 13.02 -1.86 -8.29
CA PHE A 79 13.68 -1.03 -9.29
C PHE A 79 14.97 -0.51 -8.68
N GLN A 80 16.10 -0.81 -9.31
CA GLN A 80 17.41 -0.51 -8.76
C GLN A 80 18.37 -0.05 -9.83
N ALA A 81 19.12 1.00 -9.51
CA ALA A 81 20.24 1.52 -10.29
C ALA A 81 19.85 1.99 -11.70
N ALA A 82 20.88 2.31 -12.49
CA ALA A 82 20.75 2.78 -13.87
C ALA A 82 20.04 1.77 -14.81
N HIS A 83 20.00 0.49 -14.46
CA HIS A 83 19.38 -0.55 -15.27
C HIS A 83 17.85 -0.42 -15.32
N HIS A 84 17.23 -0.06 -14.19
CA HIS A 84 15.78 0.15 -14.06
C HIS A 84 15.41 1.64 -14.13
N SER A 85 16.25 2.43 -14.79
CA SER A 85 16.05 3.86 -15.00
C SER A 85 15.68 4.16 -16.45
N GLY A 86 15.14 5.34 -16.72
CA GLY A 86 14.93 5.87 -18.06
C GLY A 86 15.87 7.03 -18.41
N PHE A 87 15.41 7.85 -19.34
CA PHE A 87 16.05 9.07 -19.80
C PHE A 87 15.06 10.24 -19.70
N PRO A 88 15.55 11.50 -19.68
CA PRO A 88 14.69 12.66 -19.89
C PRO A 88 13.85 12.50 -21.17
N GLY A 89 12.53 12.55 -21.04
CA GLY A 89 11.59 12.37 -22.17
C GLY A 89 11.34 10.92 -22.62
N SER A 90 12.04 9.93 -22.04
CA SER A 90 11.85 8.50 -22.34
C SER A 90 12.05 7.69 -21.05
N PRO A 91 11.06 7.69 -20.14
CA PRO A 91 11.17 6.99 -18.87
C PRO A 91 11.20 5.47 -19.05
N PHE A 92 11.73 4.75 -18.06
CA PHE A 92 11.40 3.34 -17.86
C PHE A 92 9.95 3.28 -17.37
N VAL A 93 9.13 2.38 -17.89
CA VAL A 93 7.70 2.32 -17.55
C VAL A 93 7.30 0.95 -17.03
N LEU A 94 6.57 0.92 -15.91
CA LEU A 94 5.75 -0.22 -15.50
C LEU A 94 4.27 0.16 -15.69
N GLU A 95 3.64 -0.46 -16.69
CA GLU A 95 2.22 -0.34 -17.01
C GLU A 95 1.45 -1.48 -16.34
N GLY A 96 0.62 -1.14 -15.36
CA GLY A 96 -0.15 -2.11 -14.60
C GLY A 96 -1.46 -2.54 -15.27
N ASN A 97 -2.05 -1.74 -16.18
CA ASN A 97 -3.36 -2.02 -16.80
C ASN A 97 -4.49 -2.39 -15.81
N GLY A 98 -4.44 -1.86 -14.59
CA GLY A 98 -5.37 -2.18 -13.50
C GLY A 98 -5.10 -3.52 -12.79
N ALA A 99 -3.95 -4.15 -13.04
CA ALA A 99 -3.54 -5.36 -12.33
C ALA A 99 -3.32 -5.08 -10.83
N THR A 100 -3.33 -6.16 -10.04
CA THR A 100 -3.06 -6.10 -8.60
C THR A 100 -1.72 -6.75 -8.28
N LEU A 101 -0.85 -6.01 -7.57
CA LEU A 101 0.32 -6.52 -6.87
C LEU A 101 -0.07 -6.72 -5.40
N ASP A 102 -0.06 -7.97 -4.94
CA ASP A 102 -0.60 -8.36 -3.63
C ASP A 102 0.43 -9.12 -2.78
N GLY A 103 0.75 -8.56 -1.62
CA GLY A 103 1.63 -9.16 -0.62
C GLY A 103 0.93 -10.10 0.36
N ALA A 104 -0.40 -10.26 0.28
CA ALA A 104 -1.14 -11.04 1.25
C ALA A 104 -0.84 -12.55 1.13
N ALA A 105 -0.84 -13.24 2.27
CA ALA A 105 -0.69 -14.68 2.37
C ALA A 105 -1.88 -15.30 3.11
N LEU A 106 -2.34 -16.46 2.65
CA LEU A 106 -3.37 -17.24 3.35
C LEU A 106 -2.87 -17.63 4.74
N VAL A 107 -3.74 -17.52 5.74
CA VAL A 107 -3.49 -18.12 7.06
C VAL A 107 -4.11 -19.53 7.06
N PRO A 108 -3.31 -20.61 7.09
CA PRO A 108 -3.85 -21.96 7.15
C PRO A 108 -4.72 -22.16 8.39
N VAL A 109 -5.80 -22.94 8.28
CA VAL A 109 -6.74 -23.18 9.40
C VAL A 109 -6.03 -23.80 10.61
N ASP A 110 -5.05 -24.66 10.37
CA ASP A 110 -4.23 -25.33 11.39
C ASP A 110 -3.18 -24.43 12.05
N ALA A 111 -2.94 -23.22 11.52
CA ALA A 111 -2.07 -22.24 12.15
C ALA A 111 -2.77 -21.48 13.31
N TRP A 112 -4.10 -21.58 13.41
CA TRP A 112 -4.89 -20.89 14.43
C TRP A 112 -5.05 -21.70 15.72
N GLU A 113 -4.97 -21.01 16.85
CA GLU A 113 -5.27 -21.51 18.19
C GLU A 113 -6.62 -20.96 18.67
N VAL A 114 -7.46 -21.82 19.24
CA VAL A 114 -8.67 -21.40 19.94
C VAL A 114 -8.29 -20.90 21.34
N VAL A 115 -8.65 -19.67 21.68
CA VAL A 115 -8.26 -19.03 22.96
C VAL A 115 -9.43 -18.44 23.74
N GLY A 116 -10.64 -18.58 23.21
CA GLY A 116 -11.89 -18.23 23.88
C GLY A 116 -13.07 -18.55 22.98
N ASP A 117 -14.26 -18.19 23.43
CA ASP A 117 -15.48 -18.36 22.64
C ASP A 117 -15.39 -17.55 21.35
N ASP A 118 -15.46 -18.22 20.20
CA ASP A 118 -15.36 -17.61 18.87
C ASP A 118 -14.08 -16.76 18.67
N LEU A 119 -13.07 -16.92 19.52
CA LEU A 119 -11.83 -16.13 19.52
C LEU A 119 -10.65 -17.02 19.18
N TYR A 120 -9.99 -16.67 18.08
CA TYR A 120 -8.86 -17.39 17.55
C TYR A 120 -7.64 -16.48 17.51
N ARG A 121 -6.45 -17.05 17.63
CA ARG A 121 -5.22 -16.32 17.40
C ARG A 121 -4.23 -17.12 16.57
N PHE A 122 -3.32 -16.42 15.89
CA PHE A 122 -2.11 -17.04 15.36
C PHE A 122 -0.93 -16.10 15.51
N SER A 123 0.26 -16.68 15.47
CA SER A 123 1.51 -15.94 15.55
C SER A 123 2.02 -15.65 14.13
N PRO A 124 1.94 -14.41 13.62
CA PRO A 124 2.53 -14.10 12.32
C PRO A 124 4.06 -14.18 12.41
N TRP A 125 4.73 -14.50 11.29
CA TRP A 125 6.19 -14.53 11.23
C TRP A 125 6.81 -13.19 11.62
N ARG A 126 6.19 -12.08 11.22
CA ARG A 126 6.59 -10.72 11.59
C ARG A 126 5.53 -10.09 12.45
N LYS A 127 5.94 -9.43 13.53
CA LYS A 127 5.02 -9.01 14.61
C LYS A 127 4.42 -7.63 14.41
N ALA A 128 5.11 -6.72 13.75
CA ALA A 128 4.62 -5.36 13.54
C ALA A 128 3.86 -5.21 12.20
N PHE A 129 3.01 -4.17 12.14
CA PHE A 129 2.36 -3.71 10.90
C PHE A 129 1.59 -4.82 10.17
N ASN A 130 0.88 -5.65 10.92
CA ASN A 130 -0.01 -6.64 10.31
C ASN A 130 -1.35 -5.99 9.97
N ILE A 131 -2.01 -6.50 8.93
CA ILE A 131 -3.44 -6.31 8.67
C ILE A 131 -4.02 -7.69 8.37
N LEU A 132 -5.20 -7.98 8.91
CA LEU A 132 -5.98 -9.17 8.57
C LEU A 132 -7.03 -8.81 7.50
N PHE A 133 -7.23 -9.70 6.54
CA PHE A 133 -8.19 -9.55 5.47
C PHE A 133 -9.14 -10.73 5.44
N MET A 134 -10.36 -10.46 4.97
CA MET A 134 -11.35 -11.45 4.60
C MET A 134 -11.79 -11.18 3.17
N ASP A 135 -11.65 -12.17 2.29
CA ASP A 135 -11.99 -12.06 0.86
C ASP A 135 -11.36 -10.81 0.20
N ASP A 136 -10.05 -10.63 0.47
CA ASP A 136 -9.21 -9.55 -0.05
C ASP A 136 -9.62 -8.13 0.39
N LYS A 137 -10.49 -8.02 1.40
CA LYS A 137 -10.85 -6.75 2.06
C LYS A 137 -10.26 -6.69 3.47
N PRO A 138 -9.67 -5.56 3.88
CA PRO A 138 -9.17 -5.42 5.25
C PRO A 138 -10.34 -5.50 6.23
N LEU A 139 -10.15 -6.26 7.31
CA LEU A 139 -11.09 -6.31 8.41
C LEU A 139 -10.90 -5.11 9.34
N GLU A 140 -11.94 -4.79 10.11
CA GLU A 140 -11.90 -3.75 11.12
C GLU A 140 -10.99 -4.14 12.28
N LYS A 141 -10.09 -3.23 12.67
CA LYS A 141 -9.12 -3.48 13.73
C LYS A 141 -9.66 -2.99 15.07
N ALA A 142 -9.84 -3.90 16.01
CA ALA A 142 -10.22 -3.57 17.38
C ALA A 142 -9.08 -2.84 18.12
N ALA A 143 -9.45 -1.87 18.96
CA ALA A 143 -8.52 -1.14 19.83
C ALA A 143 -8.27 -1.90 21.13
N ILE A 144 -7.20 -2.70 21.17
CA ILE A 144 -6.84 -3.54 22.32
C ILE A 144 -5.71 -2.92 23.14
N ARG A 145 -5.90 -2.77 24.45
CA ARG A 145 -4.87 -2.33 25.42
C ARG A 145 -4.60 -3.37 26.48
N THR A 146 -5.60 -4.20 26.79
CA THR A 146 -5.60 -5.20 27.85
C THR A 146 -6.14 -6.53 27.33
N LYS A 147 -6.03 -7.59 28.14
CA LYS A 147 -6.59 -8.90 27.78
C LYS A 147 -8.12 -8.91 27.85
N GLU A 148 -8.69 -8.09 28.72
CA GLU A 148 -10.13 -7.92 28.88
C GLU A 148 -10.76 -7.35 27.61
N ASP A 149 -10.06 -6.44 26.91
CA ASP A 149 -10.52 -5.88 25.64
C ASP A 149 -10.70 -6.96 24.55
N LEU A 150 -9.89 -8.02 24.56
CA LEU A 150 -10.01 -9.13 23.60
C LEU A 150 -11.35 -9.86 23.73
N ALA A 151 -11.88 -9.98 24.95
CA ALA A 151 -13.16 -10.61 25.19
C ALA A 151 -14.34 -9.75 24.68
N ALA A 152 -14.14 -8.43 24.59
CA ALA A 152 -15.13 -7.45 24.13
C ALA A 152 -15.13 -7.21 22.62
N MET A 153 -14.20 -7.81 21.87
CA MET A 153 -14.16 -7.72 20.40
C MET A 153 -15.50 -8.13 19.78
N GLN A 154 -15.94 -7.34 18.80
CA GLN A 154 -17.13 -7.65 18.01
C GLN A 154 -16.82 -8.73 16.96
N PRO A 155 -17.83 -9.48 16.51
CA PRO A 155 -17.67 -10.40 15.39
C PRO A 155 -17.08 -9.71 14.16
N LEU A 156 -16.18 -10.41 13.46
CA LEU A 156 -15.44 -9.97 12.28
C LEU A 156 -14.40 -8.87 12.54
N GLU A 157 -14.13 -8.53 13.80
CA GLU A 157 -12.97 -7.73 14.14
C GLU A 157 -11.70 -8.58 14.26
N TRP A 158 -10.57 -7.91 14.08
CA TRP A 158 -9.26 -8.48 14.36
C TRP A 158 -8.43 -7.54 15.23
N ALA A 159 -7.40 -8.07 15.88
CA ALA A 159 -6.46 -7.26 16.65
C ALA A 159 -5.03 -7.80 16.53
N LEU A 160 -4.05 -6.92 16.79
CA LEU A 160 -2.67 -7.29 17.02
C LEU A 160 -2.36 -6.99 18.49
N PHE A 161 -2.14 -8.03 19.29
CA PHE A 161 -1.88 -7.90 20.72
C PHE A 161 -0.90 -9.01 21.15
N ASP A 162 0.06 -8.69 22.02
CA ASP A 162 1.04 -9.67 22.55
C ASP A 162 1.67 -10.55 21.46
N ASP A 163 2.13 -9.93 20.36
CA ASP A 163 2.74 -10.59 19.20
C ASP A 163 1.87 -11.61 18.43
N HIS A 164 0.56 -11.59 18.66
CA HIS A 164 -0.42 -12.44 17.98
C HIS A 164 -1.47 -11.61 17.24
N ILE A 165 -1.93 -12.15 16.11
CA ILE A 165 -3.14 -11.68 15.46
C ILE A 165 -4.31 -12.45 16.06
N TYR A 166 -5.29 -11.72 16.57
CA TYR A 166 -6.56 -12.24 17.06
C TYR A 166 -7.65 -11.99 16.04
N PHE A 167 -8.58 -12.93 15.90
CA PHE A 167 -9.77 -12.81 15.07
C PHE A 167 -10.98 -13.31 15.85
N LYS A 168 -12.05 -12.52 15.87
CA LYS A 168 -13.32 -12.89 16.48
C LYS A 168 -14.27 -13.33 15.37
N SER A 169 -14.64 -14.61 15.32
CA SER A 169 -15.63 -15.09 14.37
C SER A 169 -17.04 -14.68 14.77
N GLU A 170 -17.98 -14.87 13.85
CA GLU A 170 -19.38 -14.93 14.21
C GLU A 170 -19.68 -16.13 15.10
N LYS A 171 -20.75 -16.01 15.89
CA LYS A 171 -21.12 -16.99 16.89
C LYS A 171 -21.40 -18.36 16.26
N ASN A 172 -20.74 -19.40 16.76
CA ASN A 172 -20.86 -20.78 16.29
C ASN A 172 -20.34 -21.01 14.85
N LEU A 173 -19.63 -20.04 14.25
CA LEU A 173 -19.01 -20.22 12.95
C LEU A 173 -17.51 -20.51 13.14
N GLY A 174 -17.09 -21.72 12.76
CA GLY A 174 -15.68 -22.09 12.79
C GLY A 174 -14.87 -21.39 11.70
N LEU A 175 -13.54 -21.37 11.86
CA LEU A 175 -12.60 -20.73 10.92
C LEU A 175 -12.71 -21.22 9.47
N GLY A 176 -13.17 -22.46 9.24
CA GLY A 176 -13.35 -23.01 7.89
C GLY A 176 -14.35 -22.25 7.01
N GLY A 177 -15.19 -21.40 7.59
CA GLY A 177 -16.09 -20.51 6.85
C GLY A 177 -15.44 -19.24 6.30
N TYR A 178 -14.18 -18.95 6.66
CA TYR A 178 -13.51 -17.70 6.33
C TYR A 178 -12.26 -17.92 5.49
N ARG A 179 -12.10 -17.11 4.44
CA ARG A 179 -10.83 -17.01 3.71
C ARG A 179 -10.01 -15.85 4.28
N LEU A 180 -9.26 -16.15 5.33
CA LEU A 180 -8.43 -15.16 6.02
C LEU A 180 -7.03 -15.09 5.41
N THR A 181 -6.62 -13.90 5.01
CA THR A 181 -5.25 -13.61 4.61
C THR A 181 -4.67 -12.53 5.51
N TYR A 182 -3.35 -12.42 5.58
CA TYR A 182 -2.66 -11.37 6.31
C TYR A 182 -1.54 -10.78 5.45
N THR A 183 -1.00 -9.64 5.86
CA THR A 183 0.16 -9.02 5.20
C THR A 183 1.41 -9.92 5.28
N GLY A 184 1.65 -10.72 4.25
CA GLY A 184 2.67 -11.78 4.26
C GLY A 184 4.04 -11.33 3.75
N LEU A 185 4.07 -10.58 2.65
CA LEU A 185 5.29 -9.99 2.07
C LEU A 185 5.60 -8.63 2.69
N THR A 186 6.87 -8.23 2.68
CA THR A 186 7.33 -7.07 3.46
C THR A 186 7.10 -5.74 2.75
N VAL A 187 7.52 -5.58 1.49
CA VAL A 187 7.34 -4.35 0.70
C VAL A 187 6.91 -4.75 -0.71
N GLY A 188 5.98 -4.00 -1.31
CA GLY A 188 5.53 -4.29 -2.67
C GLY A 188 6.56 -3.90 -3.71
N ILE A 189 6.82 -2.60 -3.82
CA ILE A 189 7.74 -2.02 -4.77
C ILE A 189 8.81 -1.25 -4.02
N THR A 190 10.07 -1.65 -4.16
CA THR A 190 11.22 -0.88 -3.66
C THR A 190 11.86 -0.11 -4.81
N LEU A 191 12.05 1.19 -4.63
CA LEU A 191 12.80 2.06 -5.55
C LEU A 191 14.09 2.52 -4.86
N TYR A 192 15.23 2.22 -5.48
CA TYR A 192 16.53 2.55 -4.91
C TYR A 192 17.54 2.93 -6.00
N ASP A 193 18.05 4.16 -5.96
CA ASP A 193 18.99 4.69 -6.96
C ASP A 193 18.44 4.59 -8.40
N VAL A 194 17.21 5.08 -8.60
CA VAL A 194 16.53 5.03 -9.91
C VAL A 194 16.16 6.42 -10.40
N ARG A 195 16.14 6.59 -11.73
CA ARG A 195 15.84 7.87 -12.37
C ARG A 195 14.88 7.71 -13.53
N TYR A 196 13.97 8.67 -13.73
CA TYR A 196 13.04 8.69 -14.88
C TYR A 196 12.25 7.38 -14.98
N LEU A 197 11.52 7.06 -13.92
CA LEU A 197 10.70 5.85 -13.81
C LEU A 197 9.24 6.26 -13.70
N GLU A 198 8.36 5.64 -14.47
CA GLU A 198 6.92 5.76 -14.30
C GLU A 198 6.31 4.41 -13.92
N ILE A 199 5.51 4.40 -12.86
CA ILE A 199 4.65 3.26 -12.50
C ILE A 199 3.21 3.76 -12.61
N ARG A 200 2.39 3.07 -13.40
CA ARG A 200 1.02 3.51 -13.63
C ARG A 200 -0.02 2.40 -13.65
N ASP A 201 -1.26 2.76 -13.33
CA ASP A 201 -2.44 1.90 -13.41
C ASP A 201 -2.28 0.58 -12.64
N LEU A 202 -1.83 0.66 -11.39
CA LEU A 202 -1.54 -0.51 -10.57
C LEU A 202 -2.21 -0.41 -9.19
N ILE A 203 -2.81 -1.51 -8.76
CA ILE A 203 -3.28 -1.68 -7.38
C ILE A 203 -2.15 -2.36 -6.59
N VAL A 204 -1.76 -1.80 -5.45
CA VAL A 204 -0.71 -2.33 -4.57
C VAL A 204 -1.26 -2.52 -3.16
N GLN A 205 -1.31 -3.76 -2.69
CA GLN A 205 -1.93 -4.11 -1.41
C GLN A 205 -1.27 -5.28 -0.69
N GLY A 206 -1.61 -5.47 0.59
CA GLY A 206 -1.26 -6.68 1.33
C GLY A 206 0.19 -6.75 1.78
N PHE A 207 0.97 -5.66 1.71
CA PHE A 207 2.36 -5.64 2.18
C PHE A 207 2.44 -5.21 3.64
N GLN A 208 3.30 -5.86 4.41
CA GLN A 208 3.47 -5.63 5.84
C GLN A 208 3.99 -4.22 6.13
N LEU A 209 4.97 -3.74 5.38
CA LEU A 209 5.45 -2.37 5.49
C LEU A 209 4.72 -1.50 4.47
N ASP A 210 5.40 -1.13 3.39
CA ASP A 210 4.86 -0.18 2.43
C ASP A 210 4.45 -0.88 1.14
N GLY A 211 3.37 -0.40 0.53
CA GLY A 211 3.01 -0.81 -0.83
C GLY A 211 4.11 -0.39 -1.80
N ILE A 212 4.47 0.89 -1.81
CA ILE A 212 5.58 1.44 -2.59
C ILE A 212 6.53 2.18 -1.65
N ASN A 213 7.82 1.86 -1.70
CA ASN A 213 8.87 2.52 -0.93
C ASN A 213 9.93 3.11 -1.87
N ALA A 214 9.89 4.43 -2.05
CA ALA A 214 10.97 5.19 -2.64
C ALA A 214 12.01 5.49 -1.56
N HIS A 215 12.94 4.54 -1.37
CA HIS A 215 13.78 4.52 -0.17
C HIS A 215 14.84 5.62 -0.17
N ASP A 216 15.64 5.69 -1.24
CA ASP A 216 16.66 6.73 -1.43
C ASP A 216 17.08 6.85 -2.90
N ASN A 217 17.53 8.04 -3.30
CA ASN A 217 17.99 8.37 -4.65
C ASN A 217 17.01 8.01 -5.78
N ALA A 218 15.71 8.06 -5.51
CA ALA A 218 14.67 7.89 -6.52
C ALA A 218 14.29 9.27 -7.10
N PHE A 219 14.75 9.60 -8.31
CA PHE A 219 14.57 10.93 -8.91
C PHE A 219 13.72 10.90 -10.17
N GLU A 220 12.86 11.91 -10.35
CA GLU A 220 11.98 12.01 -11.52
C GLU A 220 11.14 10.73 -11.66
N VAL A 221 10.59 10.29 -10.52
CA VAL A 221 9.69 9.12 -10.45
C VAL A 221 8.25 9.60 -10.48
N GLY A 222 7.46 9.05 -11.40
CA GLY A 222 6.02 9.26 -11.48
C GLY A 222 5.24 8.05 -11.01
N LEU A 223 4.41 8.22 -9.98
CA LEU A 223 3.40 7.25 -9.54
C LEU A 223 2.03 7.75 -10.03
N LYS A 224 1.52 7.18 -11.12
CA LYS A 224 0.33 7.68 -11.82
C LYS A 224 -0.84 6.71 -11.72
N ARG A 225 -2.00 7.15 -11.23
CA ARG A 225 -3.20 6.28 -11.11
C ARG A 225 -2.93 5.01 -10.30
N ILE A 226 -2.18 5.16 -9.22
CA ILE A 226 -1.90 4.08 -8.28
C ILE A 226 -3.03 4.00 -7.26
N THR A 227 -3.51 2.78 -7.00
CA THR A 227 -4.31 2.52 -5.80
C THR A 227 -3.44 1.80 -4.78
N ALA A 228 -3.13 2.40 -3.64
CA ALA A 228 -2.36 1.73 -2.58
C ALA A 228 -3.20 1.61 -1.31
N ARG A 229 -3.56 0.37 -0.96
CA ARG A 229 -4.47 0.09 0.14
C ARG A 229 -4.12 -1.18 0.88
N GLY A 230 -4.53 -1.30 2.15
CA GLY A 230 -4.29 -2.52 2.91
C GLY A 230 -2.81 -2.84 3.06
N ASN A 231 -1.94 -1.83 3.15
CA ASN A 231 -0.53 -2.03 3.49
C ASN A 231 -0.34 -1.69 4.96
N GLY A 232 0.39 -2.53 5.69
CA GLY A 232 0.46 -2.53 7.13
C GLY A 232 1.08 -1.27 7.73
N ARG A 233 2.02 -0.65 7.02
CA ARG A 233 2.61 0.63 7.41
C ARG A 233 2.08 1.76 6.54
N SER A 234 2.44 1.80 5.26
CA SER A 234 1.97 2.87 4.39
C SER A 234 1.62 2.44 2.97
N GLY A 235 0.72 3.19 2.32
CA GLY A 235 0.46 2.98 0.89
C GLY A 235 1.72 3.33 0.08
N VAL A 236 2.24 4.53 0.31
CA VAL A 236 3.45 5.05 -0.32
C VAL A 236 4.37 5.68 0.74
N SER A 237 5.63 5.25 0.80
CA SER A 237 6.69 5.84 1.61
C SER A 237 7.75 6.45 0.69
N ILE A 238 8.12 7.72 0.94
CA ILE A 238 9.14 8.43 0.16
C ILE A 238 10.17 9.01 1.13
N GLY A 239 11.41 8.56 1.01
CA GLY A 239 12.50 8.90 1.91
C GLY A 239 13.77 9.34 1.21
N GLY A 240 14.79 9.59 2.03
CA GLY A 240 16.14 9.93 1.57
C GLY A 240 16.18 11.20 0.71
N ALA A 241 17.05 11.20 -0.30
CA ALA A 241 17.15 12.22 -1.32
C ALA A 241 16.32 11.83 -2.57
N SER A 242 15.00 11.69 -2.42
CA SER A 242 14.11 11.30 -3.52
C SER A 242 13.25 12.47 -4.02
N ARG A 243 12.85 12.43 -5.29
CA ARG A 243 11.85 13.31 -5.92
C ARG A 243 10.80 12.49 -6.63
N VAL A 244 9.57 12.54 -6.14
CA VAL A 244 8.46 11.70 -6.61
C VAL A 244 7.22 12.55 -6.85
N ASP A 245 6.61 12.37 -8.02
CA ASP A 245 5.30 12.90 -8.36
C ASP A 245 4.23 11.81 -8.20
N VAL A 246 3.21 12.07 -7.40
CA VAL A 246 2.04 11.20 -7.20
C VAL A 246 0.85 11.87 -7.87
N THR A 247 0.26 11.25 -8.89
CA THR A 247 -0.81 11.88 -9.69
C THR A 247 -1.98 10.93 -9.92
N GLY A 248 -3.22 11.37 -9.71
CA GLY A 248 -4.39 10.54 -9.97
C GLY A 248 -4.52 9.34 -9.02
N ALA A 249 -3.85 9.34 -7.87
CA ALA A 249 -3.75 8.17 -6.99
C ALA A 249 -4.93 8.09 -6.01
N LEU A 250 -5.22 6.88 -5.54
CA LEU A 250 -6.12 6.60 -4.42
C LEU A 250 -5.34 5.87 -3.32
N LEU A 251 -5.05 6.54 -2.21
CA LEU A 251 -4.33 5.96 -1.07
C LEU A 251 -5.26 5.92 0.14
N GLY A 252 -5.52 4.72 0.68
CA GLY A 252 -6.50 4.54 1.76
C GLY A 252 -6.43 3.15 2.39
N ASN A 253 -6.97 2.97 3.60
CA ASN A 253 -6.96 1.67 4.29
C ASN A 253 -5.54 1.13 4.62
N ASN A 254 -4.53 1.97 4.79
CA ASN A 254 -3.19 1.57 5.23
C ASN A 254 -3.02 1.77 6.74
N GLY A 255 -2.13 1.00 7.38
CA GLY A 255 -2.12 0.84 8.83
C GLY A 255 -1.47 1.95 9.66
N VAL A 256 -0.62 2.81 9.08
CA VAL A 256 0.06 3.91 9.80
C VAL A 256 -0.02 5.25 9.07
N ALA A 257 0.05 5.26 7.74
CA ALA A 257 -0.18 6.47 6.94
C ALA A 257 -0.62 6.09 5.52
N GLN A 258 -1.40 6.94 4.84
CA GLN A 258 -1.65 6.69 3.42
C GLN A 258 -0.41 7.03 2.58
N LEU A 259 0.21 8.18 2.88
CA LEU A 259 1.52 8.57 2.36
C LEU A 259 2.45 9.00 3.51
N ARG A 260 3.67 8.47 3.54
CA ARG A 260 4.74 8.92 4.45
C ARG A 260 5.86 9.62 3.68
N SER A 261 6.38 10.70 4.26
CA SER A 261 7.58 11.39 3.78
C SER A 261 8.62 11.54 4.89
N GLU A 262 9.88 11.27 4.58
CA GLU A 262 11.02 11.33 5.52
C GLU A 262 12.30 11.86 4.84
N GLY A 263 13.30 12.23 5.64
CA GLY A 263 14.60 12.69 5.11
C GLY A 263 14.52 14.05 4.40
N TYR A 264 15.11 14.14 3.20
CA TYR A 264 15.21 15.38 2.40
C TYR A 264 14.45 15.29 1.08
N CYS A 265 13.43 14.44 1.01
CA CYS A 265 12.70 14.18 -0.21
C CYS A 265 11.87 15.38 -0.69
N GLN A 266 11.42 15.31 -1.94
CA GLN A 266 10.45 16.22 -2.55
C GLN A 266 9.29 15.39 -3.10
N VAL A 267 8.07 15.69 -2.64
CA VAL A 267 6.86 14.99 -3.06
C VAL A 267 5.88 16.01 -3.62
N SER A 268 5.41 15.79 -4.85
CA SER A 268 4.31 16.55 -5.44
C SER A 268 3.11 15.63 -5.60
N ILE A 269 1.99 15.98 -4.98
CA ILE A 269 0.74 15.23 -5.02
C ILE A 269 -0.25 16.06 -5.84
N LYS A 270 -0.84 15.46 -6.87
CA LYS A 270 -1.77 16.14 -7.78
C LYS A 270 -2.99 15.28 -8.03
N GLN A 271 -4.18 15.86 -7.97
CA GLN A 271 -5.42 15.19 -8.38
C GLN A 271 -5.56 13.79 -7.75
N SER A 272 -5.20 13.65 -6.47
CA SER A 272 -5.13 12.34 -5.80
C SER A 272 -5.95 12.38 -4.52
N ASP A 273 -6.63 11.26 -4.25
CA ASP A 273 -7.47 11.07 -3.08
C ASP A 273 -6.68 10.30 -2.01
N LEU A 274 -6.27 11.00 -0.96
CA LEU A 274 -5.60 10.41 0.21
C LEU A 274 -6.60 10.38 1.35
N LEU A 275 -7.16 9.20 1.63
CA LEU A 275 -8.25 9.03 2.59
C LEU A 275 -7.74 9.14 4.03
N ASP A 276 -8.43 9.90 4.88
CA ASP A 276 -8.15 9.96 6.31
C ASP A 276 -9.08 9.01 7.08
N ASN A 277 -9.02 7.72 6.78
CA ASN A 277 -10.01 6.75 7.24
C ASN A 277 -9.50 5.75 8.28
N THR A 278 -8.28 5.24 8.08
CA THR A 278 -7.66 4.22 8.94
C THR A 278 -6.35 4.70 9.55
N ALA A 279 -5.75 5.70 8.92
CA ALA A 279 -4.56 6.39 9.34
C ALA A 279 -4.45 7.74 8.60
N PRO A 280 -3.62 8.69 9.09
CA PRO A 280 -3.48 10.00 8.48
C PRO A 280 -3.24 9.96 6.97
N SER A 281 -3.88 10.87 6.24
CA SER A 281 -3.69 11.04 4.80
C SER A 281 -2.22 11.25 4.42
N ILE A 282 -1.51 12.12 5.15
CA ILE A 282 -0.08 12.38 4.99
C ILE A 282 0.60 12.41 6.36
N GLN A 283 1.63 11.58 6.55
CA GLN A 283 2.55 11.65 7.68
C GLN A 283 3.89 12.22 7.21
N ARG A 284 4.21 13.46 7.63
CA ARG A 284 5.45 14.15 7.26
C ARG A 284 6.44 14.17 8.42
N GLU A 285 7.45 13.32 8.34
CA GLU A 285 8.60 13.27 9.27
C GLU A 285 9.83 13.99 8.70
N GLY A 286 9.82 14.31 7.40
CA GLY A 286 10.86 15.07 6.72
C GLY A 286 10.45 15.46 5.30
N GLY A 287 11.37 16.06 4.57
CA GLY A 287 11.17 16.45 3.18
C GLY A 287 10.18 17.60 2.97
N LYS A 288 9.97 17.93 1.70
CA LYS A 288 8.98 18.91 1.24
C LYS A 288 7.85 18.16 0.54
N VAL A 289 6.62 18.42 0.99
CA VAL A 289 5.41 17.88 0.37
C VAL A 289 4.60 19.05 -0.16
N GLU A 290 4.13 18.92 -1.40
CA GLU A 290 3.24 19.85 -2.07
C GLU A 290 1.98 19.10 -2.50
N VAL A 291 0.81 19.68 -2.26
CA VAL A 291 -0.48 19.15 -2.70
C VAL A 291 -1.12 20.19 -3.59
N ASP A 292 -1.40 19.82 -4.85
CA ASP A 292 -2.03 20.65 -5.87
C ASP A 292 -1.43 22.06 -5.98
N GLY A 293 -0.09 22.15 -6.04
CA GLY A 293 0.61 23.43 -6.20
C GLY A 293 0.92 24.16 -4.89
N LYS A 294 0.49 23.65 -3.73
CA LYS A 294 0.62 24.34 -2.44
C LYS A 294 1.46 23.53 -1.46
N PRO A 295 2.40 24.15 -0.73
CA PRO A 295 3.13 23.47 0.34
C PRO A 295 2.15 22.87 1.36
N TYR A 296 2.29 21.58 1.63
CA TYR A 296 1.51 20.90 2.66
C TYR A 296 1.91 21.43 4.03
N GLN A 297 0.91 21.82 4.82
CA GLN A 297 1.09 22.15 6.23
C GLN A 297 0.40 21.06 7.04
N PRO A 298 1.13 20.32 7.89
CA PRO A 298 0.50 19.36 8.78
C PRO A 298 -0.45 20.10 9.70
N GLN A 299 -1.67 19.60 9.86
CA GLN A 299 -2.56 20.13 10.88
C GLN A 299 -1.90 19.97 12.25
N PRO A 300 -1.97 20.98 13.13
CA PRO A 300 -1.47 20.86 14.49
C PRO A 300 -2.13 19.67 15.18
N ALA A 301 -1.35 18.88 15.92
CA ALA A 301 -1.81 17.69 16.64
C ALA A 301 -2.94 17.95 17.68
N ALA A 302 -3.33 19.20 17.90
CA ALA A 302 -4.31 19.61 18.91
C ALA A 302 -5.77 19.64 18.42
N GLU A 303 -6.05 19.69 17.11
CA GLU A 303 -7.44 19.80 16.61
C GLU A 303 -8.13 18.45 16.36
N VAL A 304 -7.36 17.35 16.28
CA VAL A 304 -7.93 16.00 16.07
C VAL A 304 -8.58 15.44 17.35
N GLN A 305 -8.25 15.98 18.53
CA GLN A 305 -8.89 15.60 19.80
C GLN A 305 -10.08 16.50 20.20
N GLN A 306 -10.25 17.67 19.57
CA GLN A 306 -11.38 18.57 19.86
C GLN A 306 -12.58 18.32 18.94
N ALA A 307 -12.38 17.92 17.68
CA ALA A 307 -13.49 17.60 16.79
C ALA A 307 -14.27 16.34 17.21
N SER A 308 -13.64 15.37 17.90
CA SER A 308 -14.32 14.20 18.46
C SER A 308 -14.90 14.43 19.86
N ALA A 309 -14.55 15.55 20.52
CA ALA A 309 -15.03 15.89 21.85
C ALA A 309 -16.15 16.96 21.82
N GLU A 310 -16.25 17.74 20.75
CA GLU A 310 -17.28 18.78 20.60
C GLU A 310 -18.59 18.27 19.98
N GLU A 311 -18.63 17.06 19.41
CA GLU A 311 -19.90 16.40 19.01
C GLU A 311 -20.60 15.64 20.16
N GLU A 312 -20.01 15.54 21.35
CA GLU A 312 -20.59 14.80 22.49
C GLU A 312 -20.91 15.65 23.73
N ILE A 313 -20.85 16.97 23.64
CA ILE A 313 -21.26 17.87 24.74
C ILE A 313 -22.28 18.89 24.24
N GLU A 314 -23.45 18.41 23.84
CA GLU A 314 -24.66 19.21 23.92
C GLU A 314 -25.73 18.47 24.75
N THR A 315 -25.98 19.02 25.94
CA THR A 315 -27.10 18.73 26.86
C THR A 315 -26.90 17.65 27.93
N TYR A 316 -26.08 17.96 28.95
CA TYR A 316 -26.36 17.50 30.31
C TYR A 316 -26.33 18.69 31.28
N MET A 317 -27.50 19.30 31.46
CA MET A 317 -27.74 20.22 32.57
C MET A 317 -27.62 19.43 33.89
N PRO A 318 -26.89 19.92 34.90
CA PRO A 318 -26.89 19.27 36.21
C PRO A 318 -28.27 19.49 36.84
N VAL A 319 -29.11 18.45 36.82
CA VAL A 319 -30.28 18.39 37.69
C VAL A 319 -29.75 18.34 39.11
N ASN A 320 -29.92 19.43 39.85
CA ASN A 320 -29.57 19.54 41.25
C ASN A 320 -30.46 18.57 42.05
N TYR A 321 -29.98 17.33 42.23
CA TYR A 321 -30.72 16.21 42.84
C TYR A 321 -31.01 16.41 44.34
N LEU A 322 -30.54 17.51 44.95
CA LEU A 322 -30.77 17.83 46.35
C LEU A 322 -32.01 18.69 46.63
N GLU A 323 -32.62 19.33 45.62
CA GLU A 323 -33.84 20.14 45.84
C GLU A 323 -35.15 19.36 45.63
N LYS A 324 -35.09 18.12 45.11
CA LYS A 324 -36.29 17.31 44.84
C LYS A 324 -36.61 16.25 45.91
N VAL A 325 -35.76 16.11 46.94
CA VAL A 325 -35.97 15.14 48.03
C VAL A 325 -36.52 15.80 49.32
N LEU A 326 -36.53 17.14 49.41
CA LEU A 326 -36.98 17.86 50.60
C LEU A 326 -38.40 18.44 50.52
N SER A 327 -39.18 18.16 49.46
CA SER A 327 -40.58 18.63 49.36
C SER A 327 -41.64 17.54 49.64
N HIS A 328 -41.24 16.36 50.14
CA HIS A 328 -42.17 15.25 50.46
C HIS A 328 -42.12 14.77 51.92
N LEU A 329 -41.56 15.56 52.84
CA LEU A 329 -41.65 15.31 54.28
C LEU A 329 -42.21 16.54 54.99
N ASP A 330 -43.49 16.85 54.74
CA ASP A 330 -44.24 17.76 55.61
C ASP A 330 -45.75 17.48 55.55
N VAL A 331 -46.17 16.26 55.90
CA VAL A 331 -47.53 15.98 56.37
C VAL A 331 -47.50 14.78 57.33
N THR A 332 -47.24 15.01 58.62
CA THR A 332 -47.96 14.39 59.76
C THR A 332 -47.34 14.83 61.08
N THR A 333 -47.86 15.90 61.69
CA THR A 333 -48.11 15.94 63.14
C THR A 333 -49.06 17.10 63.50
N LYS A 334 -50.13 16.73 64.22
CA LYS A 334 -51.22 17.54 64.81
C LYS A 334 -52.43 17.82 63.92
#